data_AF-A0A0W8CI40-F1
#
_entry.id   AF-A0A0W8CI40-F1
#
_cell.length_a   1.000
_cell.length_b   1.000
_cell.length_c   1.000
_cell.angle_alpha   90.00
_cell.angle_beta   90.00
_cell.angle_gamma   90.00
#
_symmetry.space_group_name_H-M   'P 1'
#
loop_
_entity.id
_entity.type
_entity.pdbx_description
1 polymer ?
#
loop_
_entity_poly.entity_id
_entity_poly.type
_entity_poly.pdbx_seq_one_letter_code
_entity_poly.pdbx_strand_id
1 'polypeptide(L)'
;MIRTFPARKPPGRSRKKTRCLNRDGTRKSQYSVNALVKRLTEKPTSVINWSILTVQTSSDEEGEETQRNYIGKIKPPFMRGGKWHWDIEYEELEAAPPMQIEELARTINYSFQMGHNLVPN
;
A
#
# COMPACT_ATOMS: atom_id res chain seq x y z
N MET A 1 54.87 -32.04 19.28
CA MET A 1 53.54 -32.67 19.07
C MET A 1 52.49 -31.59 18.96
N ILE A 2 51.96 -31.33 17.76
CA ILE A 2 50.95 -30.28 17.52
C ILE A 2 49.57 -30.93 17.61
N ARG A 3 48.75 -30.49 18.58
CA ARG A 3 47.37 -30.96 18.76
C ARG A 3 46.52 -30.41 17.61
N THR A 4 46.00 -31.29 16.77
CA THR A 4 45.02 -30.98 15.72
C THR A 4 43.71 -30.51 16.37
N PHE A 5 43.37 -29.23 16.18
CA PHE A 5 42.04 -28.72 16.51
C PHE A 5 41.01 -29.34 15.56
N PRO A 6 39.83 -29.79 16.05
CA PRO A 6 38.80 -30.31 15.16
C PRO A 6 38.27 -29.19 14.25
N ALA A 7 38.15 -29.49 12.96
CA ALA A 7 37.63 -28.56 11.96
C ALA A 7 36.23 -28.09 12.35
N ARG A 8 36.03 -26.77 12.42
CA ARG A 8 34.70 -26.18 12.64
C ARG A 8 33.77 -26.60 11.50
N LYS A 9 32.58 -27.08 11.84
CA LYS A 9 31.49 -27.34 10.87
C LYS A 9 31.28 -26.08 10.02
N PRO A 10 31.11 -26.19 8.69
CA PRO A 10 30.88 -25.03 7.85
C PRO A 10 29.60 -24.32 8.31
N PRO A 11 29.57 -22.97 8.31
CA PRO A 11 28.38 -22.23 8.71
C PRO A 11 27.20 -22.65 7.83
N GLY A 12 26.08 -22.91 8.50
CA GLY A 12 24.90 -23.59 7.96
C GLY A 12 24.36 -22.98 6.66
N ARG A 13 23.77 -23.88 5.87
CA ARG A 13 22.96 -23.65 4.68
C ARG A 13 22.28 -22.29 4.69
N SER A 14 22.50 -21.50 3.64
CA SER A 14 21.78 -20.26 3.37
C SER A 14 20.29 -20.48 3.66
N ARG A 15 19.77 -19.75 4.65
CA ARG A 15 18.33 -19.73 4.95
C ARG A 15 17.65 -19.36 3.65
N LYS A 16 16.76 -20.23 3.12
CA LYS A 16 15.98 -19.95 1.90
C LYS A 16 15.47 -18.52 2.02
N LYS A 17 15.94 -17.62 1.15
CA LYS A 17 15.32 -16.30 1.04
C LYS A 17 13.83 -16.57 0.81
N THR A 18 12.96 -16.01 1.64
CA THR A 18 11.51 -15.98 1.36
C THR A 18 11.40 -15.66 -0.12
N ARG A 19 10.71 -16.51 -0.89
CA ARG A 19 10.39 -16.21 -2.29
C ARG A 19 9.75 -14.82 -2.24
N CYS A 20 10.53 -13.78 -2.55
CA CYS A 20 9.99 -12.50 -2.91
C CYS A 20 9.02 -12.86 -4.03
N LEU A 21 7.73 -12.61 -3.79
CA LEU A 21 6.66 -12.79 -4.75
C LEU A 21 7.24 -12.44 -6.13
N ASN A 22 7.26 -13.44 -7.02
CA ASN A 22 7.82 -13.31 -8.36
C ASN A 22 7.44 -11.93 -8.89
N ARG A 23 8.46 -11.13 -9.25
CA ARG A 23 8.28 -9.86 -9.93
C ARG A 23 7.83 -10.21 -11.34
N ASP A 24 6.56 -10.59 -11.48
CA ASP A 24 5.93 -10.72 -12.78
C ASP A 24 5.95 -9.33 -13.45
N GLY A 25 6.22 -9.34 -14.75
CA GLY A 25 6.63 -8.20 -15.57
C GLY A 25 5.78 -6.95 -15.38
N THR A 26 6.40 -5.78 -15.63
CA THR A 26 5.79 -4.43 -15.61
C THR A 26 4.44 -4.39 -14.88
N ARG A 27 4.50 -4.18 -13.55
CA ARG A 27 3.44 -4.26 -12.53
C ARG A 27 2.11 -3.51 -12.79
N LYS A 28 1.86 -3.05 -14.01
CA LYS A 28 0.67 -2.32 -14.45
C LYS A 28 -0.62 -3.11 -14.19
N SER A 29 -0.63 -4.44 -14.34
CA SER A 29 -1.83 -5.26 -14.13
C SER A 29 -2.21 -5.40 -12.64
N GLN A 30 -1.22 -5.53 -11.76
CA GLN A 30 -1.41 -5.75 -10.31
C GLN A 30 -2.16 -4.60 -9.64
N TYR A 31 -1.88 -3.37 -10.07
CA TYR A 31 -2.52 -2.16 -9.54
C TYR A 31 -3.57 -1.60 -10.48
N SER A 32 -4.01 -2.35 -11.51
CA SER A 32 -5.15 -1.94 -12.32
C SER A 32 -6.41 -1.82 -11.45
N VAL A 33 -7.25 -0.82 -11.70
CA VAL A 33 -8.44 -0.55 -10.87
C VAL A 33 -9.33 -1.79 -10.78
N ASN A 34 -9.59 -2.47 -11.89
CA ASN A 34 -10.42 -3.68 -11.92
C ASN A 34 -9.83 -4.83 -11.08
N ALA A 35 -8.51 -5.04 -11.14
CA ALA A 35 -7.85 -6.06 -10.32
C ALA A 35 -7.90 -5.71 -8.83
N LEU A 36 -7.74 -4.43 -8.49
CA LEU A 36 -7.83 -3.94 -7.11
C LEU A 36 -9.25 -4.07 -6.56
N VAL A 37 -10.28 -3.70 -7.34
CA VAL A 37 -11.68 -3.88 -6.95
C VAL A 37 -11.96 -5.35 -6.64
N LYS A 38 -11.58 -6.27 -7.55
CA LYS A 38 -11.74 -7.72 -7.33
C LYS A 38 -10.99 -8.21 -6.09
N ARG A 39 -9.76 -7.71 -5.87
CA ARG A 39 -8.97 -8.08 -4.68
C ARG A 39 -9.61 -7.58 -3.39
N LEU A 40 -10.12 -6.34 -3.37
CA LEU A 40 -10.72 -5.73 -2.20
C LEU A 40 -12.08 -6.34 -1.87
N THR A 41 -12.85 -6.80 -2.86
CA THR A 41 -14.09 -7.54 -2.62
C THR A 41 -13.84 -8.93 -2.02
N GLU A 42 -12.84 -9.65 -2.53
CA GLU A 42 -12.47 -10.99 -2.02
C GLU A 42 -11.74 -10.94 -0.69
N LYS A 43 -10.86 -9.95 -0.51
CA LYS A 43 -9.95 -9.81 0.65
C LYS A 43 -9.86 -8.34 1.07
N PRO A 44 -10.85 -7.83 1.83
CA PRO A 44 -10.94 -6.41 2.17
C PRO A 44 -9.79 -5.93 3.07
N THR A 45 -9.18 -6.84 3.83
CA THR A 45 -8.04 -6.54 4.71
C THR A 45 -6.69 -6.54 4.00
N SER A 46 -6.64 -6.85 2.69
CA SER A 46 -5.38 -7.09 1.98
C SER A 46 -4.52 -5.86 1.70
N VAL A 47 -5.02 -4.66 2.03
CA VAL A 47 -4.38 -3.35 1.83
C VAL A 47 -4.21 -2.56 3.12
N ILE A 48 -4.50 -3.17 4.28
CA ILE A 48 -4.33 -2.51 5.58
C ILE A 48 -2.87 -2.08 5.75
N ASN A 49 -2.66 -0.90 6.35
CA ASN A 49 -1.37 -0.26 6.60
C ASN A 49 -0.60 0.19 5.35
N TRP A 50 -1.17 0.07 4.15
CA TRP A 50 -0.55 0.63 2.95
C TRP A 50 -0.57 2.16 3.04
N SER A 51 0.54 2.78 2.65
CA SER A 51 0.59 4.22 2.40
C SER A 51 0.06 4.54 1.00
N ILE A 52 -0.79 5.55 0.90
CA ILE A 52 -1.39 6.03 -0.35
C ILE A 52 -1.22 7.54 -0.46
N LEU A 53 -1.14 8.01 -1.69
CA LEU A 53 -1.06 9.41 -2.07
C LEU A 53 -2.45 9.88 -2.51
N THR A 54 -2.92 10.98 -1.94
CA THR A 54 -4.10 11.70 -2.45
C THR A 54 -3.76 13.13 -2.81
N VAL A 55 -4.47 13.65 -3.81
CA VAL A 55 -4.39 15.06 -4.19
C VAL A 55 -5.60 15.77 -3.61
N GLN A 56 -5.38 16.90 -2.97
CA GLN A 56 -6.44 17.86 -2.69
C GLN A 56 -6.16 19.17 -3.43
N THR A 57 -7.22 19.68 -4.05
CA THR A 57 -7.28 21.00 -4.66
C THR A 57 -7.95 21.95 -3.69
N SER A 58 -7.26 23.00 -3.27
CA SER A 58 -7.86 24.14 -2.57
C SER A 58 -7.84 25.35 -3.49
N SER A 59 -8.92 26.13 -3.51
CA SER A 59 -8.93 27.43 -4.17
C SER A 59 -8.73 28.49 -3.10
N ASP A 60 -7.79 29.40 -3.34
CA ASP A 60 -7.63 30.59 -2.50
C ASP A 60 -8.70 31.65 -2.86
N GLU A 61 -8.79 32.73 -2.06
CA GLU A 61 -9.80 33.80 -2.24
C GLU A 61 -9.69 34.51 -3.60
N GLU A 62 -8.53 34.42 -4.24
CA GLU A 62 -8.23 34.98 -5.57
C GLU A 62 -8.53 34.01 -6.72
N GLY A 63 -9.02 32.80 -6.42
CA GLY A 63 -9.38 31.78 -7.40
C GLY A 63 -8.19 30.94 -7.92
N GLU A 64 -7.00 31.10 -7.34
CA GLU A 64 -5.86 30.24 -7.67
C GLU A 64 -6.03 28.84 -7.04
N GLU A 65 -5.99 27.81 -7.88
CA GLU A 65 -6.07 26.41 -7.45
C GLU A 65 -4.70 25.90 -7.03
N THR A 66 -4.53 25.66 -5.73
CA THR A 66 -3.36 24.98 -5.19
C THR A 66 -3.62 23.48 -5.10
N GLN A 67 -2.77 22.68 -5.73
CA GLN A 67 -2.77 21.22 -5.58
C GLN A 67 -1.72 20.79 -4.56
N ARG A 68 -2.17 20.09 -3.51
CA ARG A 68 -1.29 19.49 -2.50
C ARG A 68 -1.46 17.99 -2.45
N ASN A 69 -0.33 17.30 -2.30
CA ASN A 69 -0.29 15.86 -2.15
C ASN A 69 -0.16 15.49 -0.67
N TYR A 70 -1.02 14.59 -0.21
CA TYR A 70 -1.02 14.08 1.15
C TYR A 70 -0.74 12.60 1.16
N ILE A 71 0.03 12.15 2.15
CA ILE A 71 0.27 10.73 2.40
C ILE A 71 -0.69 10.27 3.49
N GLY A 72 -1.51 9.27 3.17
CA GLY A 72 -2.44 8.64 4.08
C GLY A 72 -2.11 7.17 4.30
N LYS A 73 -2.50 6.62 5.45
CA LYS A 73 -2.42 5.20 5.77
C LYS A 73 -3.81 4.59 5.80
N ILE A 74 -3.97 3.49 5.09
CA ILE A 74 -5.24 2.74 5.05
C ILE A 74 -5.46 2.03 6.40
N LYS A 75 -6.58 2.35 7.05
CA LYS A 75 -7.05 1.70 8.27
C LYS A 75 -7.86 0.42 7.97
N PRO A 76 -8.15 -0.42 8.97
CA PRO A 76 -8.98 -1.59 8.79
C PRO A 76 -10.35 -1.26 8.16
N PRO A 77 -10.86 -2.12 7.26
CA PRO A 77 -12.17 -1.92 6.66
C PRO A 77 -13.30 -2.10 7.67
N PHE A 78 -14.42 -1.46 7.41
CA PHE A 78 -15.67 -1.64 8.14
C PHE A 78 -16.87 -1.75 7.20
N MET A 79 -17.98 -2.25 7.72
CA MET A 79 -19.23 -2.42 6.97
C MET A 79 -20.18 -1.27 7.28
N ARG A 80 -20.71 -0.64 6.23
CA ARG A 80 -21.77 0.37 6.34
C ARG A 80 -22.77 0.19 5.21
N GLY A 81 -24.04 -0.08 5.55
CA GLY A 81 -25.10 -0.31 4.58
C GLY A 81 -24.86 -1.50 3.64
N GLY A 82 -24.24 -2.58 4.15
CA GLY A 82 -23.94 -3.78 3.34
C GLY A 82 -22.76 -3.65 2.37
N LYS A 83 -22.01 -2.53 2.43
CA LYS A 83 -20.81 -2.31 1.61
C LYS A 83 -19.58 -2.13 2.50
N TRP A 84 -18.42 -2.52 1.98
CA TRP A 84 -17.13 -2.28 2.61
C TRP A 84 -16.66 -0.84 2.39
N HIS A 85 -16.13 -0.25 3.45
CA HIS A 85 -15.52 1.08 3.48
C HIS A 85 -14.18 1.02 4.20
N TRP A 86 -13.29 1.96 3.90
CA TRP A 86 -11.98 2.11 4.55
C TRP A 86 -11.79 3.54 5.02
N ASP A 87 -11.39 3.71 6.27
CA ASP A 87 -10.86 4.98 6.76
C ASP A 87 -9.41 5.15 6.31
N ILE A 88 -9.01 6.39 6.09
CA ILE A 88 -7.63 6.76 5.77
C ILE A 88 -7.19 7.81 6.77
N GLU A 89 -6.10 7.51 7.47
CA GLU A 89 -5.47 8.44 8.38
C GLU A 89 -4.39 9.21 7.63
N TYR A 90 -4.58 10.51 7.49
CA TYR A 90 -3.61 11.42 6.89
C TYR A 90 -2.83 12.12 7.99
N GLU A 91 -1.52 12.32 7.81
CA GLU A 91 -0.69 12.96 8.83
C GLU A 91 -1.04 14.45 9.04
N GLU A 92 -1.53 15.12 7.99
CA GLU A 92 -1.77 16.57 7.99
C GLU A 92 -3.25 16.95 7.83
N LEU A 93 -4.17 15.98 7.90
CA LEU A 93 -5.60 16.18 7.67
C LEU A 93 -6.41 15.60 8.82
N GLU A 94 -7.24 16.44 9.43
CA GLU A 94 -8.01 16.12 10.65
C GLU A 94 -9.01 14.96 10.43
N ALA A 95 -9.68 14.94 9.29
CA ALA A 95 -10.61 13.88 8.94
C ALA A 95 -10.85 13.83 7.43
N ALA A 96 -10.84 12.62 6.87
CA ALA A 96 -11.27 12.36 5.51
C ALA A 96 -12.49 11.43 5.53
N PRO A 97 -13.41 11.58 4.56
CA PRO A 97 -14.52 10.66 4.43
C PRO A 97 -14.00 9.24 4.15
N PRO A 98 -14.69 8.21 4.66
CA PRO A 98 -14.34 6.83 4.35
C PRO A 98 -14.49 6.55 2.85
N MET A 99 -13.52 5.85 2.28
CA MET A 99 -13.52 5.50 0.86
C MET A 99 -14.24 4.18 0.61
N GLN A 100 -14.98 4.14 -0.50
CA GLN A 100 -15.55 2.90 -1.03
C GLN A 100 -14.52 2.12 -1.86
N ILE A 101 -14.84 0.87 -2.18
CA ILE A 101 -13.95 -0.06 -2.91
C ILE A 101 -13.34 0.57 -4.18
N GLU A 102 -14.18 1.15 -5.05
CA GLU A 102 -13.73 1.70 -6.33
C GLU A 102 -12.87 2.95 -6.15
N GLU A 103 -13.24 3.81 -5.22
CA GLU A 103 -12.51 5.03 -4.88
C GLU A 103 -11.12 4.67 -4.34
N LEU A 104 -11.07 3.76 -3.37
CA LEU A 104 -9.80 3.27 -2.83
C LEU A 104 -8.93 2.61 -3.90
N ALA A 105 -9.52 1.82 -4.80
CA ALA A 105 -8.80 1.20 -5.90
C ALA A 105 -8.19 2.24 -6.87
N ARG A 106 -8.91 3.32 -7.17
CA ARG A 106 -8.40 4.43 -7.99
C ARG A 106 -7.27 5.17 -7.27
N THR A 107 -7.41 5.43 -5.98
CA THR A 107 -6.39 6.11 -5.17
C THR A 107 -5.10 5.29 -5.09
N ILE A 108 -5.19 3.98 -4.86
CA ILE A 108 -4.04 3.07 -4.86
C ILE A 108 -3.38 3.05 -6.25
N ASN A 109 -4.17 3.00 -7.32
CA ASN A 109 -3.65 3.03 -8.69
C ASN A 109 -2.91 4.35 -8.96
N TYR A 110 -3.52 5.49 -8.63
CA TYR A 110 -2.92 6.81 -8.78
C TYR A 110 -1.58 6.90 -8.02
N SER A 111 -1.57 6.49 -6.76
CA SER A 111 -0.37 6.43 -5.92
C SER A 111 0.76 5.63 -6.61
N PHE A 112 0.43 4.46 -7.17
CA PHE A 112 1.38 3.66 -7.92
C PHE A 112 1.86 4.34 -9.21
N GLN A 113 0.97 5.01 -9.95
CA GLN A 113 1.33 5.75 -11.16
C GLN A 113 2.27 6.92 -10.85
N MET A 114 2.09 7.56 -9.70
CA MET A 114 2.97 8.63 -9.20
C MET A 114 4.29 8.11 -8.60
N GLY A 115 4.53 6.78 -8.63
CA GLY A 115 5.75 6.17 -8.11
C GLY A 115 5.81 6.09 -6.58
N HIS A 116 4.69 6.29 -5.87
CA HIS A 116 4.63 6.15 -4.43
C HIS A 116 4.75 4.68 -4.00
N ASN A 117 5.52 4.43 -2.93
CA ASN A 117 5.69 3.09 -2.39
C ASN A 117 4.48 2.71 -1.54
N LEU A 118 3.69 1.75 -2.01
CA LEU A 118 2.45 1.27 -1.35
C LEU A 118 2.67 0.22 -0.25
N VAL A 119 3.89 0.09 0.27
CA VAL A 119 4.24 -1.03 1.15
C VAL A 119 3.74 -0.75 2.57
N PRO A 120 3.29 -1.76 3.34
CA PRO A 120 3.03 -1.56 4.77
C PRO A 120 4.26 -1.00 5.47
N ASN A 121 4.10 0.12 6.17
CA ASN A 121 5.12 0.64 7.08
C ASN A 121 5.24 -0.24 8.33
#